data_AF-A0A0C9LZ92-F1
#
_entry.id   AF-A0A0C9LZ92-F1
#
_cell.length_a   1.000
_cell.length_b   1.000
_cell.length_c   1.000
_cell.angle_alpha   90.00
_cell.angle_beta   90.00
_cell.angle_gamma   90.00
#
_symmetry.space_group_name_H-M   'P 1'
#
loop_
_entity.id
_entity.type
_entity.pdbx_description
1 polymer ?
#
loop_
_entity_poly.entity_id
_entity_poly.type
_entity_poly.pdbx_seq_one_letter_code
_entity_poly.pdbx_strand_id
1 'polypeptide(L)'
;MVVRNLDIERGWSNGALAQVINMSDGVIELMPLDNGSTKLVRRKQEYVPGTYYSRRQFPIVLAYASTIHTVQSLTLPRVLICFDDMPSHGELYIAMSRIRRGDELCFFGVNAGDVEERFQSYLNCDAIEIMEKLY
;
A
#
# COMPACT_ATOMS: atom_id res chain seq x y z
N MET A 1 -1.35 3.76 6.73
CA MET A 1 -0.25 4.41 5.99
C MET A 1 -0.17 5.88 6.33
N VAL A 2 1.05 6.42 6.43
CA VAL A 2 1.31 7.84 6.66
C VAL A 2 1.26 8.59 5.33
N VAL A 3 0.61 9.76 5.27
CA VAL A 3 0.42 10.54 4.02
C VAL A 3 1.30 11.81 3.92
N ARG A 4 2.25 11.96 4.85
CA ARG A 4 3.18 13.09 4.97
C ARG A 4 4.51 12.64 5.57
N ASN A 5 5.57 13.37 5.29
CA ASN A 5 6.82 13.20 6.02
C ASN A 5 6.61 13.68 7.47
N LEU A 6 6.74 12.75 8.42
CA LEU A 6 6.67 13.05 9.85
C LEU A 6 8.06 13.08 10.48
N ASP A 7 8.96 12.20 10.04
CA ASP A 7 10.31 12.02 10.57
C ASP A 7 11.12 11.13 9.63
N ILE A 8 11.73 11.75 8.60
CA ILE A 8 12.40 11.00 7.51
C ILE A 8 13.58 10.20 8.04
N GLU A 9 14.37 10.78 8.96
CA GLU A 9 15.54 10.13 9.55
C GLU A 9 15.17 8.85 10.31
N ARG A 10 13.96 8.78 10.88
CA ARG A 10 13.44 7.61 11.59
C ARG A 10 12.51 6.73 10.75
N GLY A 11 12.49 6.91 9.43
CA GLY A 11 11.69 6.09 8.51
C GLY A 11 10.20 6.45 8.42
N TRP A 12 9.76 7.53 9.07
CA TRP A 12 8.37 8.03 8.95
C TRP A 12 8.22 8.98 7.78
N SER A 13 8.44 8.46 6.59
CA SER A 13 8.22 9.13 5.30
C SER A 13 6.78 8.98 4.81
N ASN A 14 6.41 9.79 3.82
CA ASN A 14 5.15 9.59 3.10
C ASN A 14 5.11 8.19 2.48
N GLY A 15 4.04 7.44 2.75
CA GLY A 15 3.91 6.05 2.35
C GLY A 15 4.29 5.02 3.41
N ALA A 16 4.89 5.43 4.53
CA ALA A 16 5.26 4.50 5.60
C ALA A 16 4.02 3.75 6.11
N LEU A 17 4.11 2.42 6.10
CA LEU A 17 3.07 1.55 6.65
C LEU A 17 3.25 1.41 8.15
N ALA A 18 2.14 1.50 8.87
CA ALA A 18 2.12 1.37 10.32
C ALA A 18 0.78 0.81 10.80
N GLN A 19 0.82 0.11 11.93
CA GLN A 19 -0.33 -0.33 12.69
C GLN A 19 -0.64 0.69 13.78
N VAL A 20 -1.93 0.95 14.02
CA VAL A 20 -2.36 1.74 15.18
C VAL A 20 -2.36 0.82 16.39
N ILE A 21 -1.58 1.16 17.41
CA ILE A 21 -1.49 0.36 18.64
C ILE A 21 -2.23 0.99 19.82
N ASN A 22 -2.41 2.31 19.80
CA ASN A 22 -3.16 3.02 20.82
C ASN A 22 -3.79 4.30 20.26
N MET A 23 -4.93 4.70 20.83
CA MET A 23 -5.62 5.93 20.49
C MET A 23 -6.10 6.60 21.78
N SER A 24 -5.73 7.87 21.95
CA SER A 24 -6.18 8.72 23.05
C SER A 24 -6.67 10.05 22.50
N ASP A 25 -7.15 10.94 23.38
CA ASP A 25 -7.75 12.18 22.92
C ASP A 25 -6.75 13.06 22.14
N GLY A 26 -6.99 13.15 20.82
CA GLY A 26 -6.18 13.93 19.89
C GLY A 26 -4.82 13.33 19.52
N VAL A 27 -4.51 12.10 19.94
CA VAL A 27 -3.21 11.44 19.67
C VAL A 27 -3.44 9.99 19.23
N ILE A 28 -2.71 9.57 18.20
CA ILE A 28 -2.66 8.18 17.73
C ILE A 28 -1.22 7.69 17.86
N GLU A 29 -1.03 6.51 18.44
CA GLU A 29 0.27 5.85 18.48
C GLU A 29 0.37 4.83 17.34
N LEU A 30 1.43 4.99 16.54
CA LEU A 30 1.73 4.15 15.39
C LEU A 30 2.95 3.28 15.67
N MET A 31 2.84 2.00 15.36
CA MET A 31 3.96 1.06 15.27
C MET A 31 4.27 0.84 13.79
N PRO A 32 5.50 1.09 13.32
CA PRO A 32 5.86 0.83 11.93
C PRO A 32 5.75 -0.68 11.62
N LEU A 33 5.38 -1.03 10.39
CA LEU A 33 5.38 -2.44 9.96
C LEU A 33 6.80 -2.98 9.86
N ASP A 34 7.74 -2.13 9.46
CA ASP A 34 9.16 -2.43 9.48
C ASP A 34 9.74 -2.19 10.88
N ASN A 35 10.93 -2.72 11.15
CA ASN A 35 11.62 -2.50 12.41
C ASN A 35 11.79 -1.00 12.70
N GLY A 36 11.32 -0.54 13.86
CA GLY A 36 11.44 0.86 14.25
C GLY A 36 10.78 1.19 15.58
N SER A 37 10.98 2.43 16.03
CA SER A 37 10.34 2.95 17.25
C SER A 37 8.94 3.47 16.96
N THR A 38 8.02 3.34 17.92
CA THR A 38 6.67 3.88 17.82
C THR A 38 6.67 5.41 17.64
N LYS A 39 5.60 5.95 17.05
CA LYS A 39 5.43 7.38 16.81
C LYS A 39 4.05 7.85 17.24
N LEU A 40 4.05 8.89 18.07
CA LEU A 40 2.83 9.62 18.42
C LEU A 40 2.51 10.65 17.34
N VAL A 41 1.29 10.59 16.82
CA VAL A 41 0.81 11.45 15.73
C VAL A 41 -0.41 12.24 16.20
N ARG A 42 -0.43 13.54 15.86
CA ARG A 42 -1.53 14.46 16.15
C ARG A 42 -2.15 14.97 14.86
N ARG A 43 -3.34 15.58 14.97
CA ARG A 43 -3.98 16.27 13.85
C ARG A 43 -3.11 17.44 13.38
N LYS A 44 -2.83 17.51 12.08
CA LYS A 44 -2.20 18.66 11.42
C LYS A 44 -3.26 19.48 10.69
N GLN A 45 -3.08 20.79 10.68
CA GLN A 45 -3.89 21.71 9.88
C GLN A 45 -3.10 22.07 8.62
N GLU A 46 -3.72 21.89 7.45
CA GLU A 46 -3.11 22.16 6.15
C GLU A 46 -4.09 22.95 5.28
N TYR A 47 -3.58 23.90 4.49
CA TYR A 47 -4.38 24.62 3.51
C TYR A 47 -4.64 23.74 2.28
N VAL A 48 -5.86 23.83 1.75
CA VAL A 48 -6.23 23.12 0.52
C VAL A 48 -5.72 23.96 -0.67
N PRO A 49 -4.81 23.42 -1.50
CA PRO A 49 -4.22 24.17 -2.61
C PRO A 49 -5.28 24.78 -3.53
N GLY A 50 -5.08 26.04 -3.92
CA GLY A 50 -6.01 26.76 -4.81
C GLY A 50 -7.31 27.25 -4.14
N THR A 51 -7.41 27.19 -2.81
CA THR A 51 -8.60 27.66 -2.07
C THR A 51 -8.23 28.42 -0.79
N TYR A 52 -9.21 29.06 -0.16
CA TYR A 52 -9.08 29.67 1.16
C TYR A 52 -9.39 28.71 2.32
N TYR A 53 -9.67 27.44 2.03
CA TYR A 53 -10.04 26.44 3.03
C TYR A 53 -8.81 25.77 3.63
N SER A 54 -8.94 25.35 4.88
CA SER A 54 -7.96 24.49 5.55
C SER A 54 -8.61 23.26 6.15
N ARG A 55 -7.86 22.17 6.20
CA ARG A 55 -8.29 20.88 6.73
C ARG A 55 -7.45 20.53 7.95
N ARG A 56 -8.10 20.20 9.07
CA ARG A 56 -7.45 19.67 10.26
C ARG A 56 -7.73 18.18 10.41
N GLN A 57 -6.71 17.34 10.24
CA GLN A 57 -6.87 15.88 10.28
C GLN A 57 -5.59 15.16 10.72
N PHE A 58 -5.69 13.89 11.10
CA PHE A 58 -4.50 13.07 11.26
C PHE A 58 -3.85 12.81 9.88
N PRO A 59 -2.51 12.88 9.76
CA PRO A 59 -1.79 12.62 8.52
C PRO A 59 -1.62 11.11 8.24
N ILE A 60 -2.71 10.34 8.37
CA ILE A 60 -2.75 8.90 8.10
C ILE A 60 -4.00 8.52 7.32
N VAL A 61 -3.94 7.41 6.60
CA VAL A 61 -5.05 6.79 5.89
C VAL A 61 -5.03 5.28 6.13
N LEU A 62 -6.21 4.64 6.07
CA LEU A 62 -6.32 3.18 6.05
C LEU A 62 -5.58 2.63 4.83
N ALA A 63 -4.90 1.49 5.00
CA ALA A 63 -4.00 0.94 3.98
C ALA A 63 -4.06 -0.59 3.88
N TYR A 64 -5.22 -1.18 4.18
CA TYR A 64 -5.46 -2.60 3.92
C TYR A 64 -5.59 -2.88 2.41
N ALA A 65 -6.23 -1.95 1.70
CA ALA A 65 -6.29 -1.90 0.25
C ALA A 65 -5.90 -0.49 -0.20
N SER A 66 -5.22 -0.38 -1.34
CA SER A 66 -4.81 0.90 -1.91
C SER A 66 -4.81 0.80 -3.42
N THR A 67 -5.06 1.92 -4.10
CA THR A 67 -5.02 1.95 -5.57
C THR A 67 -3.57 1.88 -6.05
N ILE A 68 -3.38 1.34 -7.26
CA ILE A 68 -2.06 1.19 -7.90
C ILE A 68 -1.32 2.54 -7.95
N HIS A 69 -2.01 3.62 -8.32
CA HIS A 69 -1.44 4.97 -8.33
C HIS A 69 -0.97 5.46 -6.95
N THR A 70 -1.67 5.08 -5.87
CA THR A 70 -1.31 5.49 -4.51
C THR A 70 0.01 4.84 -4.05
N VAL A 71 0.29 3.62 -4.51
CA VAL A 71 1.45 2.83 -4.08
C VAL A 71 2.65 2.93 -5.03
N GLN A 72 2.56 3.69 -6.12
CA GLN A 72 3.57 3.73 -7.19
C GLN A 72 4.99 4.06 -6.71
N SER A 73 5.15 4.88 -5.65
CA SER A 73 6.46 5.23 -5.10
C SER A 73 6.88 4.37 -3.91
N LEU A 74 6.12 3.33 -3.57
CA LEU A 74 6.35 2.52 -2.37
C LEU A 74 7.12 1.23 -2.71
N THR A 75 7.81 0.71 -1.71
CA THR A 75 8.25 -0.68 -1.69
C THR A 75 7.44 -1.40 -0.61
N LEU A 76 6.81 -2.50 -0.97
CA LEU A 76 5.88 -3.24 -0.13
C LEU A 76 6.46 -4.63 0.17
N PRO A 77 6.33 -5.15 1.40
CA PRO A 77 6.89 -6.45 1.77
C PRO A 77 6.09 -7.62 1.19
N ARG A 78 4.78 -7.46 0.98
CA ARG A 78 3.91 -8.45 0.32
C ARG A 78 2.73 -7.72 -0.30
N VAL A 79 2.29 -8.16 -1.47
CA VAL A 79 1.17 -7.55 -2.19
C VAL A 79 0.20 -8.60 -2.68
N LEU A 80 -1.09 -8.36 -2.42
CA LEU A 80 -2.20 -9.04 -3.06
C LEU A 80 -2.78 -8.10 -4.12
N ILE A 81 -2.74 -8.49 -5.39
CA ILE A 81 -3.30 -7.70 -6.49
C ILE A 81 -4.68 -8.29 -6.84
N CYS A 82 -5.71 -7.45 -6.73
CA CYS A 82 -7.07 -7.81 -7.14
C CYS A 82 -7.22 -7.67 -8.67
N PHE A 83 -7.76 -8.71 -9.30
CA PHE A 83 -7.98 -8.82 -10.75
C PHE A 83 -9.46 -8.73 -11.16
N ASP A 84 -10.36 -8.39 -10.24
CA ASP A 84 -11.81 -8.28 -10.53
C ASP A 84 -12.08 -7.35 -11.73
N ASP A 85 -11.31 -6.26 -11.86
CA ASP A 85 -11.19 -5.44 -13.06
C ASP A 85 -9.75 -5.46 -13.56
N MET A 86 -9.56 -5.86 -14.82
CA MET A 86 -8.22 -6.05 -15.39
C MET A 86 -7.46 -4.71 -15.48
N PRO A 87 -6.34 -4.54 -14.74
CA PRO A 87 -5.51 -3.34 -14.87
C PRO A 87 -4.84 -3.29 -16.25
N SER A 88 -4.57 -2.10 -16.76
CA SER A 88 -3.75 -1.95 -17.97
C SER A 88 -2.36 -2.55 -17.77
N HIS A 89 -1.67 -2.90 -18.86
CA HIS A 89 -0.31 -3.45 -18.78
C HIS A 89 0.65 -2.56 -17.95
N GLY A 90 0.52 -1.23 -18.07
CA GLY A 90 1.32 -0.28 -17.29
C GLY A 90 0.98 -0.28 -15.81
N GLU A 91 -0.30 -0.33 -15.46
CA GLU A 91 -0.75 -0.38 -14.06
C GLU A 91 -0.33 -1.70 -13.39
N LEU A 92 -0.45 -2.82 -14.10
CA LEU A 92 -0.01 -4.11 -13.57
C LEU A 92 1.51 -4.12 -13.31
N TYR A 93 2.30 -3.59 -14.23
CA TYR A 93 3.74 -3.44 -14.02
C TYR A 93 4.05 -2.57 -12.80
N ILE A 94 3.34 -1.45 -12.62
CA ILE A 94 3.50 -0.58 -11.44
C ILE A 94 3.23 -1.38 -10.17
N ALA A 95 2.13 -2.14 -10.12
CA ALA A 95 1.74 -2.93 -8.95
C ALA A 95 2.75 -4.05 -8.62
N MET A 96 3.16 -4.82 -9.62
CA MET A 96 4.13 -5.93 -9.45
C MET A 96 5.53 -5.43 -9.09
N SER A 97 5.95 -4.26 -9.60
CA SER A 97 7.28 -3.71 -9.28
C SER A 97 7.40 -3.13 -7.87
N ARG A 98 6.34 -3.20 -7.04
CA ARG A 98 6.40 -2.70 -5.64
C ARG A 98 7.02 -3.71 -4.67
N ILE A 99 7.07 -4.99 -5.03
CA ILE A 99 7.65 -6.06 -4.21
C ILE A 99 9.10 -6.33 -4.59
N ARG A 100 9.86 -6.98 -3.71
CA ARG A 100 11.27 -7.30 -3.95
C ARG A 100 11.48 -8.71 -4.48
N ARG A 101 10.58 -9.63 -4.16
CA ARG A 101 10.71 -11.04 -4.52
C ARG A 101 9.39 -11.61 -5.02
N GLY A 102 9.43 -12.51 -6.00
CA GLY A 102 8.23 -13.08 -6.63
C GLY A 102 7.32 -13.84 -5.66
N ASP A 103 7.90 -14.49 -4.64
CA ASP A 103 7.19 -15.19 -3.56
C ASP A 103 6.35 -14.26 -2.66
N GLU A 104 6.53 -12.94 -2.78
CA GLU A 104 5.76 -11.91 -2.09
C GLU A 104 4.56 -11.40 -2.93
N LEU A 105 4.38 -11.93 -4.15
CA LEU A 105 3.28 -11.60 -5.06
C LEU A 105 2.15 -12.62 -4.96
N CYS A 106 0.93 -12.13 -4.76
CA CYS A 106 -0.26 -12.96 -4.86
C CYS A 106 -1.31 -12.29 -5.75
N PHE A 107 -2.04 -13.09 -6.52
CA PHE A 107 -3.21 -12.64 -7.28
C PHE A 107 -4.51 -13.13 -6.64
N PHE A 108 -5.52 -12.27 -6.63
CA PHE A 108 -6.87 -12.56 -6.12
C PHE A 108 -7.92 -12.18 -7.16
N GLY A 109 -9.00 -12.96 -7.26
CA GLY A 109 -10.12 -12.65 -8.15
C GLY A 109 -9.94 -13.11 -9.60
N VAL A 110 -8.96 -13.98 -9.87
CA VAL A 110 -8.67 -14.53 -11.20
C VAL A 110 -8.32 -16.01 -11.10
N ASN A 111 -8.73 -16.82 -12.09
CA ASN A 111 -8.33 -18.22 -12.13
C ASN A 111 -6.91 -18.36 -12.70
N ALA A 112 -6.20 -19.41 -12.30
CA ALA A 112 -4.84 -19.65 -12.78
C ALA A 112 -4.73 -19.69 -14.31
N GLY A 113 -5.70 -20.32 -14.98
CA GLY A 113 -5.73 -20.38 -16.45
C GLY A 113 -5.85 -19.02 -17.15
N ASP A 114 -6.60 -18.08 -16.57
CA ASP A 114 -6.77 -16.73 -17.13
C ASP A 114 -5.49 -15.89 -17.00
N VAL A 115 -4.73 -16.10 -15.92
CA VAL A 115 -3.41 -15.48 -15.73
C VAL A 115 -2.39 -16.09 -16.68
N GLU A 116 -2.34 -17.42 -16.79
CA GLU A 116 -1.41 -18.12 -17.68
C GLU A 116 -1.65 -17.77 -19.15
N GLU A 117 -2.90 -17.83 -19.64
CA GLU A 117 -3.21 -17.51 -21.03
C GLU A 117 -2.80 -16.08 -21.42
N ARG A 118 -2.93 -15.13 -20.50
CA ARG A 118 -2.68 -13.71 -20.77
C ARG A 118 -1.25 -13.26 -20.48
N PHE A 119 -0.52 -13.98 -19.63
CA PHE A 119 0.80 -13.57 -19.15
C PHE A 119 1.91 -14.61 -19.30
N GLN A 120 1.67 -15.77 -19.89
CA GLN A 120 2.69 -16.81 -20.13
C GLN A 120 3.98 -16.30 -20.78
N SER A 121 3.91 -15.26 -21.61
CA SER A 121 5.10 -14.65 -22.25
C SER A 121 5.86 -13.67 -21.34
N TYR A 122 5.28 -13.24 -20.22
CA TYR A 122 5.79 -12.15 -19.37
C TYR A 122 6.01 -12.54 -17.90
N LEU A 123 5.32 -13.56 -17.39
CA LEU A 123 5.45 -14.01 -16.00
C LEU A 123 5.78 -15.50 -15.94
N ASN A 124 6.74 -15.82 -15.07
CA ASN A 124 6.92 -17.19 -14.61
C ASN A 124 5.81 -17.52 -13.60
N CYS A 125 4.75 -18.15 -14.08
CA CYS A 125 3.56 -18.47 -13.26
C CYS A 125 3.89 -19.46 -12.13
N ASP A 126 4.95 -20.27 -12.26
CA ASP A 126 5.42 -21.19 -11.21
C ASP A 126 5.96 -20.47 -9.97
N ALA A 127 6.29 -19.18 -10.09
CA ALA A 127 6.84 -18.36 -9.01
C ALA A 127 5.76 -17.57 -8.23
N ILE A 128 4.48 -17.74 -8.56
CA ILE A 128 3.39 -16.87 -8.09
C ILE A 128 2.28 -17.68 -7.45
N GLU A 129 1.83 -17.23 -6.28
CA GLU A 129 0.69 -17.85 -5.61
C GLU A 129 -0.63 -17.21 -6.12
N ILE A 130 -1.50 -18.03 -6.71
CA ILE A 130 -2.84 -17.62 -7.15
C ILE A 130 -3.84 -18.13 -6.12
N MET A 131 -4.54 -17.22 -5.44
CA MET A 131 -5.53 -17.59 -4.44
C MET A 131 -6.93 -17.60 -5.04
N GLU A 132 -7.51 -18.78 -5.20
CA GLU A 132 -8.94 -18.92 -5.47
C GLU A 132 -9.73 -18.66 -4.18
N LYS A 133 -10.50 -17.56 -4.17
CA LYS A 133 -11.48 -17.10 -3.17
C LYS A 133 -11.33 -17.67 -1.75
N LEU A 134 -10.97 -16.79 -0.81
CA LEU A 134 -11.25 -17.00 0.62
C LEU A 134 -12.78 -17.07 0.81
N TYR A 135 -13.31 -18.27 1.00
CA TYR A 135 -14.66 -18.51 1.53
C TYR A 135 -14.59 -18.71 3.04
#